data_AF-A0A927AWS4-F1
#
_entry.id   AF-A0A927AWS4-F1
#
_cell.length_a   1.000
_cell.length_b   1.000
_cell.length_c   1.000
_cell.angle_alpha   90.00
_cell.angle_beta   90.00
_cell.angle_gamma   90.00
#
_symmetry.space_group_name_H-M   'P 1'
#
loop_
_entity.id
_entity.type
_entity.pdbx_description
1 polymer ?
#
loop_
_entity_poly.entity_id
_entity_poly.type
_entity_poly.pdbx_seq_one_letter_code
_entity_poly.pdbx_strand_id
1 'polypeptide(L)'
;MKQPEGVMRQIVAQILLGQLNIDQAAERLKVNRQTVLRWMRKIEEEANQRMAPIDFEQPPPPQRSTKSSKPKAKSQVDELRAKVLALEEQLEEANFKALYYSTLVRIAKHELGVDIEKKSVTKPSGSC
;
A
#
# COMPACT_ATOMS: atom_id res chain seq x y z
N MET A 1 -18.45 1.08 -31.22
CA MET A 1 -16.98 1.30 -31.27
C MET A 1 -16.35 0.57 -30.09
N LYS A 2 -15.38 -0.32 -30.33
CA LYS A 2 -14.62 -0.98 -29.26
C LYS A 2 -13.43 -0.09 -28.92
N GLN A 3 -13.39 0.47 -27.71
CA GLN A 3 -12.21 1.20 -27.24
C GLN A 3 -11.05 0.21 -27.01
N PRO A 4 -9.80 0.58 -27.30
CA PRO A 4 -8.65 -0.29 -27.05
C PRO A 4 -8.53 -0.56 -25.54
N GLU A 5 -8.43 -1.84 -25.16
CA GLU A 5 -8.45 -2.27 -23.75
C GLU A 5 -7.34 -1.62 -22.91
N GLY A 6 -6.21 -1.25 -23.53
CA GLY A 6 -5.11 -0.55 -22.86
C GLY A 6 -5.50 0.85 -22.35
N VAL A 7 -6.28 1.61 -23.12
CA VAL A 7 -6.71 2.96 -22.74
C VAL A 7 -7.70 2.90 -21.57
N MET A 8 -8.60 1.92 -21.59
CA MET A 8 -9.50 1.64 -20.46
C MET A 8 -8.71 1.36 -19.17
N ARG A 9 -7.70 0.48 -19.23
CA ARG A 9 -6.90 0.11 -18.05
C ARG A 9 -6.13 1.30 -17.48
N GLN A 10 -5.54 2.12 -18.35
CA GLN A 10 -4.82 3.32 -17.95
C GLN A 10 -5.73 4.31 -17.22
N ILE A 11 -6.94 4.54 -17.75
CA ILE A 11 -7.90 5.47 -17.15
C ILE A 11 -8.43 4.94 -15.82
N VAL A 12 -8.72 3.64 -15.73
CA VAL A 12 -9.11 3.03 -14.46
C VAL A 12 -7.99 3.12 -13.42
N ALA A 13 -6.73 2.93 -13.80
CA ALA A 13 -5.60 3.11 -12.90
C ALA A 13 -5.51 4.55 -12.36
N GLN A 14 -5.69 5.57 -13.22
CA GLN A 14 -5.72 6.97 -12.80
C GLN A 14 -6.87 7.28 -11.83
N ILE A 15 -8.04 6.64 -12.01
CA ILE A 15 -9.17 6.76 -11.08
C ILE A 15 -8.83 6.13 -9.73
N LEU A 16 -8.23 4.92 -9.72
CA LEU A 16 -7.83 4.24 -8.49
C LEU A 16 -6.74 5.00 -7.72
N LEU A 17 -5.84 5.70 -8.43
CA LEU A 17 -4.84 6.59 -7.85
C LEU A 17 -5.41 7.94 -7.37
N GLY A 18 -6.71 8.19 -7.56
CA GLY A 18 -7.37 9.44 -7.17
C GLY A 18 -7.02 10.64 -8.04
N GLN A 19 -6.32 10.44 -9.16
CA GLN A 19 -5.92 11.51 -10.08
C GLN A 19 -7.07 12.00 -10.97
N LEU A 20 -8.13 11.20 -11.10
CA LEU A 20 -9.22 11.43 -12.05
C LEU A 20 -10.54 10.95 -11.45
N ASN A 21 -11.57 11.79 -11.49
CA ASN A 21 -12.90 11.40 -11.02
C ASN A 21 -13.65 10.57 -12.09
N ILE A 22 -14.60 9.73 -11.69
CA ILE A 22 -15.37 8.87 -12.61
C ILE A 22 -16.12 9.71 -13.65
N ASP A 23 -16.65 10.85 -13.24
CA ASP A 23 -17.43 11.74 -14.12
C ASP A 23 -16.50 12.43 -15.14
N GLN A 24 -15.31 12.86 -14.71
CA GLN A 24 -14.27 13.40 -15.60
C GLN A 24 -13.75 12.34 -16.59
N ALA A 25 -13.65 11.07 -16.16
CA ALA A 25 -13.24 9.96 -17.02
C ALA A 25 -14.28 9.68 -18.11
N ALA A 26 -15.56 9.72 -17.72
CA ALA A 26 -16.70 9.55 -18.61
C ALA A 26 -16.77 10.64 -19.67
N GLU A 27 -16.57 11.90 -19.27
CA GLU A 27 -16.52 13.05 -20.18
C GLU A 27 -15.36 12.97 -21.17
N ARG A 28 -14.13 12.66 -20.70
CA ARG A 28 -12.94 12.57 -21.56
C ARG A 28 -13.08 11.51 -22.65
N LEU A 29 -13.72 10.39 -22.32
CA LEU A 29 -13.91 9.28 -23.24
C LEU A 29 -15.24 9.31 -23.98
N LYS A 30 -16.11 10.30 -23.68
CA LYS A 30 -17.49 10.38 -24.18
C LYS A 30 -18.26 9.06 -23.98
N VAL A 31 -18.05 8.42 -22.84
CA VAL A 31 -18.71 7.18 -22.44
C VAL A 31 -19.63 7.42 -21.26
N ASN A 32 -20.65 6.59 -21.11
CA ASN A 32 -21.52 6.66 -19.95
C ASN A 32 -20.75 6.29 -18.66
N ARG A 33 -21.09 6.93 -17.55
CA ARG A 33 -20.56 6.64 -16.22
C ARG A 33 -20.65 5.15 -15.86
N GLN A 34 -21.75 4.50 -16.24
CA GLN A 34 -21.95 3.06 -16.04
C GLN A 34 -20.92 2.19 -16.76
N THR A 35 -20.44 2.64 -17.93
CA THR A 35 -19.40 1.95 -18.70
C THR A 35 -18.07 1.98 -17.96
N VAL A 36 -17.71 3.14 -17.37
CA VAL A 36 -16.51 3.28 -16.54
C VAL A 36 -16.59 2.38 -15.30
N LEU A 37 -17.74 2.31 -14.63
CA LEU A 37 -17.94 1.40 -13.50
C LEU A 37 -17.82 -0.07 -13.90
N ARG A 38 -18.34 -0.45 -15.08
CA ARG A 38 -18.19 -1.82 -15.61
C ARG A 38 -16.72 -2.15 -15.86
N TRP A 39 -15.94 -1.18 -16.33
CA TRP A 39 -14.52 -1.35 -16.55
C TRP A 39 -13.73 -1.54 -15.26
N MET A 40 -14.04 -0.76 -14.22
CA MET A 40 -13.45 -0.93 -12.90
C MET A 40 -13.73 -2.34 -12.36
N ARG A 41 -14.99 -2.80 -12.45
CA ARG A 41 -15.37 -4.15 -12.02
C ARG A 41 -14.64 -5.24 -12.80
N LYS A 42 -14.52 -5.12 -14.13
CA LYS A 42 -13.78 -6.09 -14.96
C LYS A 42 -12.32 -6.21 -14.50
N ILE A 43 -11.68 -5.09 -14.19
CA ILE A 43 -10.26 -5.08 -13.75
C ILE A 43 -10.11 -5.66 -12.34
N GLU A 44 -11.06 -5.40 -11.44
CA GLU A 44 -11.10 -6.00 -10.11
C GLU A 44 -11.31 -7.52 -10.16
N GLU A 45 -12.23 -8.00 -11.00
CA GLU A 45 -12.46 -9.42 -11.24
C GLU A 45 -11.21 -10.12 -11.80
N GLU A 46 -10.53 -9.49 -12.77
CA GLU A 46 -9.28 -10.01 -13.31
C GLU A 46 -8.14 -10.04 -12.27
N ALA A 47 -8.05 -9.02 -11.41
CA ALA A 47 -7.06 -9.00 -10.32
C ALA A 47 -7.34 -10.12 -9.31
N ASN A 48 -8.60 -10.31 -8.93
CA ASN A 48 -9.02 -11.39 -8.02
C ASN A 48 -8.77 -12.78 -8.63
N GLN A 49 -8.99 -12.96 -9.94
CA GLN A 49 -8.68 -14.22 -10.62
C GLN A 49 -7.17 -14.50 -10.67
N ARG A 50 -6.33 -13.47 -10.83
CA ARG A 50 -4.87 -13.62 -10.79
C ARG A 50 -4.34 -13.93 -9.39
N MET A 51 -5.06 -13.49 -8.35
CA MET A 51 -4.70 -13.73 -6.96
C MET A 51 -5.36 -14.97 -6.36
N ALA A 52 -6.22 -15.68 -7.11
CA ALA A 52 -6.77 -16.94 -6.67
C ALA A 52 -5.61 -17.94 -6.47
N PRO A 53 -5.42 -18.50 -5.26
CA PRO A 53 -4.48 -19.58 -5.05
C PRO A 53 -4.90 -20.73 -5.96
N ILE A 54 -3.96 -21.24 -6.75
CA ILE A 54 -4.09 -22.59 -7.30
C ILE A 54 -4.14 -23.51 -6.08
N ASP A 55 -5.32 -24.04 -5.73
CA ASP A 55 -5.43 -25.37 -5.13
C ASP A 55 -6.88 -25.85 -4.95
N PHE A 56 -7.09 -27.07 -5.49
CA PHE A 56 -8.03 -28.14 -5.14
C PHE A 56 -9.54 -27.90 -5.02
N GLU A 57 -10.28 -28.88 -5.57
CA GLU A 57 -11.74 -29.02 -5.59
C GLU A 57 -12.45 -28.54 -4.32
N GLN A 58 -13.33 -27.54 -4.48
CA GLN A 58 -14.34 -27.24 -3.47
C GLN A 58 -15.69 -26.99 -4.18
N PRO A 59 -16.80 -27.60 -3.72
CA PRO A 59 -18.09 -27.58 -4.43
C PRO A 59 -18.72 -26.17 -4.42
N PRO A 60 -19.66 -25.88 -5.35
CA PRO A 60 -20.08 -24.52 -5.65
C PRO A 60 -20.80 -23.85 -4.46
N PRO A 61 -20.59 -22.54 -4.24
CA PRO A 61 -21.23 -21.82 -3.15
C PRO A 61 -22.72 -21.57 -3.45
N PRO A 62 -23.61 -21.64 -2.43
CA PRO A 62 -25.02 -21.36 -2.61
C PRO A 62 -25.29 -19.89 -2.90
N GLN A 63 -26.35 -19.67 -3.67
CA GLN A 63 -26.76 -18.40 -4.25
C GLN A 63 -27.09 -17.30 -3.22
N ARG A 64 -26.68 -16.08 -3.60
CA ARG A 64 -27.17 -14.74 -3.21
C ARG A 64 -28.14 -14.68 -2.01
N SER A 65 -27.65 -14.09 -0.92
CA SER A 65 -28.49 -13.23 -0.10
C SER A 65 -27.98 -11.79 -0.17
N THR A 66 -28.85 -10.91 -0.64
CA THR A 66 -28.69 -9.46 -0.59
C THR A 66 -28.78 -9.00 0.87
N LYS A 67 -27.63 -8.81 1.52
CA LYS A 67 -27.57 -8.00 2.75
C LYS A 67 -26.50 -6.94 2.56
N SER A 68 -26.98 -5.74 2.25
CA SER A 68 -26.19 -4.51 2.27
C SER A 68 -25.69 -4.24 3.70
N SER A 69 -24.47 -4.65 4.02
CA SER A 69 -23.78 -4.22 5.24
C SER A 69 -22.76 -3.14 4.91
N LYS A 70 -23.23 -1.90 4.70
CA LYS A 70 -22.38 -0.70 4.82
C LYS A 70 -22.60 -0.13 6.23
N PRO A 71 -21.66 -0.43 7.16
CA PRO A 71 -20.88 0.68 7.74
C PRO A 71 -19.39 0.36 8.03
N LYS A 72 -18.83 -0.79 7.61
CA LYS A 72 -17.45 -1.20 7.99
C LYS A 72 -16.30 -0.43 7.30
N ALA A 73 -16.56 0.23 6.17
CA ALA A 73 -15.48 0.90 5.43
C ALA A 73 -14.99 2.19 6.11
N LYS A 74 -15.85 2.91 6.82
CA LYS A 74 -15.45 4.14 7.54
C LYS A 74 -14.55 3.81 8.75
N SER A 75 -14.93 2.78 9.53
CA SER A 75 -14.14 2.35 10.68
C SER A 75 -12.74 1.86 10.28
N GLN A 76 -12.62 1.12 9.18
CA GLN A 76 -11.31 0.67 8.68
C GLN A 76 -10.43 1.85 8.24
N VAL A 77 -11.00 2.87 7.59
CA VAL A 77 -10.23 4.05 7.18
C VAL A 77 -9.74 4.83 8.41
N ASP A 78 -10.58 4.96 9.44
CA ASP A 78 -10.20 5.66 10.67
C ASP A 78 -9.12 4.88 11.45
N GLU A 79 -9.24 3.54 11.53
CA GLU A 79 -8.20 2.67 12.10
C GLU A 79 -6.87 2.79 11.34
N LEU A 80 -6.91 2.82 10.00
CA LEU A 80 -5.70 2.97 9.19
C LEU A 80 -5.05 4.34 9.40
N ARG A 81 -5.85 5.42 9.49
CA ARG A 81 -5.35 6.76 9.79
C ARG A 81 -4.68 6.84 11.16
N ALA A 82 -5.28 6.24 12.17
CA ALA A 82 -4.69 6.16 13.51
C ALA A 82 -3.34 5.42 13.50
N LYS A 83 -3.23 4.32 12.72
CA LYS A 83 -1.96 3.60 12.55
C LYS A 83 -0.91 4.42 11.84
N VAL A 84 -1.27 5.18 10.81
CA VAL A 84 -0.33 6.06 10.09
C VAL A 84 0.24 7.11 11.04
N LEU A 85 -0.61 7.78 11.82
CA LEU A 85 -0.16 8.78 12.80
C LEU A 85 0.79 8.17 13.84
N ALA A 86 0.45 7.00 14.39
CA ALA A 86 1.32 6.33 15.36
C ALA A 86 2.66 5.90 14.76
N LEU A 87 2.68 5.47 13.49
CA LEU A 87 3.91 5.11 12.79
C LEU A 87 4.76 6.35 12.47
N GLU A 88 4.14 7.47 12.13
CA GLU A 88 4.83 8.74 11.90
C GLU A 88 5.53 9.22 13.19
N GLU A 89 4.85 9.17 14.33
CA GLU A 89 5.44 9.49 15.65
C GLU A 89 6.64 8.59 15.98
N GLN A 90 6.50 7.27 15.79
CA GLN A 90 7.60 6.31 16.00
C GLN A 90 8.80 6.58 15.09
N LEU A 91 8.53 7.02 13.86
CA LEU A 91 9.57 7.37 12.88
C LEU A 91 10.33 8.62 13.35
N GLU A 92 9.60 9.65 13.81
CA GLU A 92 10.21 10.85 14.37
C GLU A 92 11.09 10.55 15.59
N GLU A 93 10.59 9.74 16.54
CA GLU A 93 11.36 9.30 17.70
C GLU A 93 12.63 8.52 17.31
N ALA A 94 12.51 7.59 16.36
CA ALA A 94 13.65 6.81 15.89
C ALA A 94 14.71 7.68 15.19
N ASN A 95 14.27 8.64 14.38
CA ASN A 95 15.16 9.60 13.73
C ASN A 95 15.88 10.49 14.75
N PHE A 96 15.15 11.01 15.74
CA PHE A 96 15.74 11.82 16.80
C PHE A 96 16.79 11.02 17.57
N LYS A 97 16.45 9.78 17.95
CA LYS A 97 17.35 8.87 18.66
C LYS A 97 18.62 8.56 17.86
N ALA A 98 18.49 8.31 16.55
CA ALA A 98 19.62 8.07 15.66
C ALA A 98 20.55 9.29 15.57
N LEU A 99 19.99 10.49 15.36
CA LEU A 99 20.75 11.74 15.31
C LEU A 99 21.44 12.04 16.64
N TYR A 100 20.75 11.85 17.75
CA TYR A 100 21.30 12.05 19.09
C TYR A 100 22.50 11.12 19.35
N TYR A 101 22.34 9.81 19.18
CA TYR A 101 23.44 8.88 19.42
C TYR A 101 24.59 9.05 18.43
N SER A 102 24.32 9.33 17.15
CA SER A 102 25.40 9.60 16.18
C SER A 102 26.23 10.83 16.59
N THR A 103 25.57 11.85 17.15
CA THR A 103 26.25 13.04 17.68
C THR A 103 27.10 12.69 18.89
N LEU A 104 26.58 11.91 19.83
CA LEU A 104 27.34 11.44 21.00
C LEU A 104 28.56 10.60 20.62
N VAL A 105 28.41 9.68 19.66
CA VAL A 105 29.53 8.86 19.15
C VAL A 105 30.60 9.75 18.53
N ARG A 106 30.21 10.77 17.76
CA ARG A 106 31.13 11.74 17.17
C ARG A 106 31.89 12.52 18.25
N ILE A 107 31.19 13.04 19.26
CA ILE A 107 31.81 13.75 20.40
C ILE A 107 32.79 12.83 21.13
N ALA A 108 32.37 11.61 21.46
CA ALA A 108 33.22 10.64 22.14
C ALA A 108 34.51 10.34 21.36
N LYS A 109 34.40 10.19 20.03
CA LYS A 109 35.55 9.92 19.16
C LYS A 109 36.50 11.10 19.04
N HIS A 110 35.98 12.30 18.84
CA HIS A 110 36.80 13.48 18.53
C HIS A 110 37.29 14.25 19.76
N GLU A 111 36.45 14.40 20.79
CA GLU A 111 36.78 15.19 21.98
C GLU A 111 37.36 14.32 23.11
N LEU A 112 36.85 13.10 23.26
CA LEU A 112 37.27 12.19 24.34
C LEU A 112 38.25 11.10 23.87
N GLY A 113 38.46 10.94 22.56
CA GLY A 113 39.34 9.92 21.99
C GLY A 113 38.84 8.48 22.19
N VAL A 114 37.57 8.28 22.53
CA VAL A 114 36.96 6.96 22.77
C VAL A 114 36.26 6.48 21.50
N ASP A 115 36.75 5.37 20.93
CA ASP A 115 36.16 4.73 19.76
C ASP A 115 35.10 3.70 20.19
N ILE A 116 33.83 4.08 20.10
CA ILE A 116 32.68 3.26 20.50
C ILE A 116 32.24 2.30 19.38
N GLU A 117 32.57 2.62 18.12
CA GLU A 117 32.11 1.86 16.97
C GLU A 117 32.82 0.50 16.85
N LYS A 118 32.05 -0.55 16.56
CA LYS A 118 32.62 -1.86 16.31
C LYS A 118 33.34 -1.86 14.95
N LYS A 119 34.63 -2.18 14.96
CA LYS A 119 35.41 -2.35 13.73
C LYS A 119 34.84 -3.52 12.90
N SER A 120 34.57 -3.28 11.63
CA SER A 120 33.94 -4.23 10.69
C SER A 120 34.80 -5.45 10.33
N VAL A 121 36.10 -5.41 10.64
CA VAL A 121 37.10 -6.40 10.17
C VAL A 121 37.17 -7.65 11.06
N THR A 122 36.53 -7.66 12.22
CA THR A 122 36.65 -8.78 13.17
C THR A 122 35.62 -9.87 12.85
N LYS A 123 36.10 -11.06 12.47
CA LYS A 123 35.27 -12.27 12.31
C LYS A 123 34.40 -12.47 13.57
N PRO A 124 33.08 -12.68 13.44
CA PRO A 124 32.23 -12.94 14.60
C PRO A 124 32.68 -14.24 15.28
N SER A 125 32.94 -14.18 16.58
CA SER A 125 33.39 -15.32 17.41
C SER A 125 32.31 -16.39 17.66
N GLY A 126 31.28 -16.46 16.82
CA GLY A 126 30.14 -17.37 16.96
C GLY A 126 29.82 -18.21 15.73
N SER A 127 30.70 -18.24 14.72
CA SER A 127 30.61 -19.17 13.59
C SER A 127 31.56 -20.34 13.85
N CYS A 128 31.14 -21.29 14.67
CA CYS A 128 31.71 -22.64 14.74
C CYS A 128 30.73 -23.62 14.11
#